data_AF-A0A972UZF3-F1
#
_entry.id   AF-A0A972UZF3-F1
#
_cell.length_a   1.000
_cell.length_b   1.000
_cell.length_c   1.000
_cell.angle_alpha   90.00
_cell.angle_beta   90.00
_cell.angle_gamma   90.00
#
_symmetry.space_group_name_H-M   'P 1'
#
loop_
_entity.id
_entity.type
_entity.pdbx_description
1 polymer ?
#
loop_
_entity_poly.entity_id
_entity_poly.type
_entity_poly.pdbx_seq_one_letter_code
_entity_poly.pdbx_strand_id
1 'polypeptide(L)' 'SYRAGAREKNVGWRIDYFLVSESFIPSIKKAFILTEILGSDHCPVGIEFLTP' A
#
# COMPACT_ATOMS: atom_id res chain seq x y z
N SER A 1 -22.09 8.39 7.08
CA SER A 1 -21.26 7.41 6.36
C SER A 1 -20.42 6.65 7.36
N TYR A 2 -20.05 5.39 7.08
CA TYR A 2 -19.08 4.64 7.90
C TYR A 2 -17.63 5.19 7.82
N ARG A 3 -17.44 6.36 7.19
CA ARG A 3 -16.13 6.98 6.96
C ARG A 3 -15.66 7.85 8.13
N ALA A 4 -16.59 8.35 8.95
CA ALA A 4 -16.27 9.25 10.05
C ALA A 4 -15.37 8.54 11.09
N GLY A 5 -14.12 9.00 11.19
CA GLY A 5 -13.10 8.44 12.11
C GLY A 5 -12.60 7.04 11.74
N ALA A 6 -12.92 6.51 10.55
CA ALA A 6 -12.50 5.16 10.14
C ALA A 6 -10.97 5.04 10.09
N ARG A 7 -10.28 6.07 9.56
CA ARG A 7 -8.82 6.11 9.46
C ARG A 7 -8.14 6.14 10.84
N GLU A 8 -8.64 6.97 11.76
CA GLU A 8 -8.12 7.04 13.13
C GLU A 8 -8.34 5.73 13.91
N LYS A 9 -9.45 5.04 13.65
CA LYS A 9 -9.78 3.74 14.25
C LYS A 9 -9.11 2.56 13.53
N ASN A 10 -8.32 2.81 12.48
CA ASN A 10 -7.71 1.80 11.63
C ASN A 10 -8.73 0.77 11.08
N VAL A 11 -9.92 1.23 10.70
CA VAL A 11 -10.97 0.42 10.08
C VAL A 11 -10.97 0.71 8.59
N GLY A 12 -10.47 -0.24 7.80
CA GLY A 12 -10.30 -0.07 6.36
C GLY A 12 -10.15 -1.40 5.64
N TRP A 13 -9.85 -1.30 4.35
CA TRP A 13 -9.72 -2.43 3.43
C TRP A 13 -8.36 -2.34 2.75
N ARG A 14 -7.75 -3.48 2.43
CA ARG A 14 -6.57 -3.52 1.56
C ARG A 14 -7.04 -3.75 0.13
N ILE A 15 -7.19 -2.67 -0.65
CA ILE A 15 -7.71 -2.72 -2.04
C ILE A 15 -6.73 -2.19 -3.10
N ASP A 16 -5.56 -1.72 -2.68
CA ASP A 16 -4.49 -1.22 -3.56
C ASP A 16 -3.31 -2.21 -3.56
N TYR A 17 -2.81 -2.55 -4.77
CA TYR A 17 -1.84 -3.63 -4.96
C TYR A 17 -0.80 -3.31 -6.04
N PHE A 18 0.42 -3.81 -5.82
CA PHE A 18 1.38 -4.07 -6.89
C PHE A 18 1.37 -5.56 -7.20
N LEU A 19 1.00 -5.91 -8.44
CA LEU A 19 1.10 -7.27 -8.95
C LEU A 19 2.41 -7.40 -9.72
N VAL A 20 3.16 -8.47 -9.46
CA VAL A 20 4.45 -8.73 -10.09
C VAL A 20 4.48 -10.15 -10.66
N SER A 21 5.24 -10.36 -11.73
CA SER A 21 5.48 -11.71 -12.24
C SER A 21 6.30 -12.51 -11.23
N GLU A 22 6.11 -13.82 -11.21
CA GLU A 22 6.85 -14.72 -10.32
C GLU A 22 8.37 -14.62 -10.55
N SER A 23 8.79 -14.46 -11.81
CA SER A 23 10.18 -14.25 -12.19
C SER A 23 10.81 -12.97 -11.64
N PHE A 24 10.01 -11.97 -11.27
CA PHE A 24 10.48 -10.68 -10.75
C PHE A 24 10.48 -10.63 -9.22
N ILE A 25 9.87 -11.60 -8.53
CA ILE A 25 9.84 -11.69 -7.07
C ILE A 25 11.25 -11.56 -6.44
N PRO A 26 12.31 -12.21 -6.97
CA PRO A 26 13.65 -12.09 -6.40
C PRO A 26 14.24 -10.67 -6.44
N SER A 27 13.74 -9.80 -7.32
CA SER A 27 14.17 -8.40 -7.41
C SER A 27 13.45 -7.50 -6.41
N ILE A 28 12.38 -7.96 -5.76
CA ILE A 28 11.61 -7.18 -4.78
C ILE A 28 12.34 -7.17 -3.44
N LYS A 29 12.68 -5.97 -2.98
CA LYS A 29 13.34 -5.73 -1.70
C LYS A 29 12.35 -5.46 -0.58
N LYS A 30 11.27 -4.73 -0.87
CA LYS A 30 10.26 -4.32 0.12
C LYS A 30 8.91 -4.06 -0.52
N ALA A 31 7.84 -4.31 0.23
CA ALA A 31 6.49 -3.80 -0.05
C ALA A 31 5.96 -3.14 1.23
N PHE A 32 5.27 -2.00 1.10
CA PHE A 32 4.82 -1.20 2.24
C PHE A 32 3.57 -0.38 1.93
N ILE A 33 2.95 0.14 2.99
CA ILE A 33 1.74 0.98 2.97
C ILE A 33 2.06 2.26 3.74
N LEU A 34 1.76 3.42 3.16
CA LEU A 34 2.04 4.75 3.75
C LEU A 34 0.76 5.33 4.38
N THR A 35 0.29 4.72 5.47
CA THR A 35 -1.00 5.04 6.11
C THR A 35 -1.06 6.44 6.73
N GLU A 36 0.08 7.10 6.90
CA GLU A 36 0.24 8.47 7.39
C GLU A 36 -0.03 9.55 6.33
N ILE A 37 0.05 9.21 5.03
CA ILE A 37 -0.08 10.20 3.94
C ILE A 37 -1.55 10.52 3.68
N LEU A 38 -1.94 11.77 3.96
CA LEU A 38 -3.31 12.27 3.81
C LEU A 38 -3.54 12.92 2.44
N GLY A 39 -4.80 13.22 2.12
CA GLY A 39 -5.21 13.91 0.87
C GLY A 39 -6.16 13.11 -0.01
N SER A 40 -6.28 11.81 0.24
CA SER A 40 -7.26 10.89 -0.35
C SER A 40 -7.89 10.02 0.75
N ASP A 41 -9.01 9.37 0.44
CA ASP A 41 -9.57 8.30 1.28
C ASP A 41 -8.82 6.97 1.17
N HIS A 42 -7.96 6.85 0.16
CA HIS A 42 -6.93 5.81 0.08
C HIS A 42 -5.58 6.31 0.61
N CYS A 43 -4.74 5.40 1.08
CA CYS A 43 -3.32 5.67 1.33
C CYS A 43 -2.46 5.08 0.19
N PRO A 44 -1.31 5.69 -0.13
CA PRO A 44 -0.40 5.10 -1.10
C PRO A 44 0.15 3.75 -0.62
N VAL A 45 0.37 2.84 -1.57
CA VAL A 45 1.16 1.62 -1.38
C VAL A 45 2.42 1.72 -2.25
N GLY A 46 3.48 1.00 -1.90
CA GLY A 46 4.75 1.09 -2.61
C GLY A 46 5.57 -0.20 -2.53
N ILE A 47 6.50 -0.34 -3.48
CA ILE A 47 7.53 -1.39 -3.47
C ILE A 47 8.92 -0.76 -3.66
N GLU A 48 9.95 -1.34 -3.05
CA GLU A 48 11.35 -1.14 -3.42
C GLU A 48 11.83 -2.38 -4.16
N PHE A 49 12.56 -2.19 -5.26
CA PHE A 49 13.17 -3.28 -6.02
C PHE A 49 14.61 -2.94 -6.38
N LEU A 50 15.42 -3.97 -6.61
CA LEU A 50 16.80 -3.82 -7.06
C LEU A 50 16.80 -3.45 -8.54
N THR A 51 17.54 -2.39 -8.88
CA THR A 51 17.90 -2.11 -10.26
C THR A 51 19.22 -2.85 -10.58
N PRO A 52 19.40 -3.35 -11.82
CA PRO A 52 20.66 -3.93 -12.25
C PRO A 52 21.85 -2.99 -12.05
#